data_AF-A0A6A3XVU4-F1
#
_entry.id   AF-A0A6A3XVU4-F1
#
_cell.length_a   1.000
_cell.length_b   1.000
_cell.length_c   1.000
_cell.angle_alpha   90.00
_cell.angle_beta   90.00
_cell.angle_gamma   90.00
#
_symmetry.space_group_name_H-M   'P 1'
#
loop_
_entity.id
_entity.type
_entity.pdbx_description
1 polymer ?
#
loop_
_entity_poly.entity_id
_entity_poly.type
_entity_poly.pdbx_seq_one_letter_code
_entity_poly.pdbx_strand_id
1 'polypeptide(L)'
;MEWGFQQAFVDMDDSDDEYYLTYMATDSRNEPPHKRRKHGGSGERRSANKEREREIWGARLMKHYFGENPTYNDKDFRRSFRMRRSLFETISTSGVDLVNATRGRRSLYPRPTPPCTLLQLIGAG
;
A
#
# COMPACT_ATOMS: atom_id res chain seq x y z
N MET A 1 27.47 -5.27 72.99
CA MET A 1 28.05 -4.03 72.43
C MET A 1 29.41 -4.44 71.90
N GLU A 2 29.67 -4.51 70.60
CA GLU A 2 29.73 -3.41 69.64
C GLU A 2 29.63 -3.98 68.21
N TRP A 3 29.03 -3.23 67.30
CA TRP A 3 28.81 -3.59 65.90
C TRP A 3 30.02 -3.17 65.04
N GLY A 4 30.45 -4.03 64.12
CA GLY A 4 31.46 -3.71 63.10
C GLY A 4 31.16 -4.37 61.76
N PHE A 5 30.22 -3.78 61.03
CA PHE A 5 29.91 -4.05 59.61
C PHE A 5 31.10 -3.61 58.74
N GLN A 6 31.73 -4.49 57.95
CA GLN A 6 32.34 -4.11 56.65
C GLN A 6 32.84 -5.30 55.78
N GLN A 7 32.20 -5.41 54.60
CA GLN A 7 32.70 -5.80 53.27
C GLN A 7 33.32 -7.22 53.11
N ALA A 8 32.83 -8.08 52.20
CA ALA A 8 32.63 -7.79 50.79
C ALA A 8 31.29 -8.35 50.26
N PHE A 9 30.44 -7.40 49.88
CA PHE A 9 29.46 -7.55 48.83
C PHE A 9 30.24 -7.86 47.54
N VAL A 10 30.08 -9.08 47.02
CA VAL A 10 30.43 -9.37 45.64
C VAL A 10 29.11 -9.67 44.96
N ASP A 11 28.68 -8.70 44.16
CA ASP A 11 27.52 -8.72 43.29
C ASP A 11 27.36 -10.07 42.61
N MET A 12 26.22 -10.70 42.84
CA MET A 12 25.82 -11.97 42.25
C MET A 12 24.56 -11.70 41.42
N ASP A 13 24.67 -10.79 40.43
CA ASP A 13 23.57 -10.45 39.52
C ASP A 13 24.00 -9.62 38.28
N ASP A 14 25.00 -10.07 37.50
CA ASP A 14 25.26 -9.46 36.16
C ASP A 14 26.16 -10.36 35.28
N SER A 15 25.64 -11.45 34.72
CA SER A 15 26.44 -12.26 33.77
C SER A 15 25.59 -12.94 32.69
N ASP A 16 24.47 -13.54 33.05
CA ASP A 16 23.70 -14.35 32.08
C ASP A 16 22.78 -13.48 31.21
N ASP A 17 22.34 -12.33 31.75
CA ASP A 17 21.50 -11.37 31.04
C ASP A 17 22.28 -10.62 29.94
N GLU A 18 23.55 -10.26 30.19
CA GLU A 18 24.42 -9.60 29.20
C GLU A 18 24.73 -10.54 28.02
N TYR A 19 24.95 -11.84 28.30
CA TYR A 19 25.15 -12.84 27.26
C TYR A 19 23.89 -13.05 26.42
N TYR A 20 22.72 -13.11 27.05
CA TYR A 20 21.43 -13.23 26.36
C TYR A 20 21.08 -11.97 25.54
N LEU A 21 21.33 -10.78 26.09
CA LEU A 21 21.17 -9.51 25.38
C LEU A 21 22.11 -9.41 24.17
N THR A 22 23.36 -9.85 24.31
CA THR A 22 24.33 -9.88 23.21
C THR A 22 23.92 -10.88 22.13
N TYR A 23 23.43 -12.07 22.51
CA TYR A 23 22.92 -13.07 21.57
C TYR A 23 21.69 -12.56 20.79
N MET A 24 20.71 -11.96 21.48
CA MET A 24 19.53 -11.34 20.85
C MET A 24 19.88 -10.13 19.96
N ALA A 25 20.88 -9.33 20.35
CA ALA A 25 21.32 -8.16 19.60
C ALA A 25 22.12 -8.51 18.35
N THR A 26 22.79 -9.66 18.31
CA THR A 26 23.59 -10.12 17.16
C THR A 26 22.76 -10.81 16.08
N ASP A 27 21.69 -11.52 16.46
CA ASP A 27 20.79 -12.19 15.51
C ASP A 27 19.99 -11.17 14.67
N SER A 28 19.52 -10.07 15.29
CA SER A 28 18.79 -9.01 14.58
C SER A 28 19.64 -8.21 13.59
N ARG A 29 20.98 -8.16 13.76
CA ARG A 29 21.87 -7.39 12.88
C ARG A 29 22.33 -8.18 11.65
N ASN A 30 22.27 -9.51 11.73
CA ASN A 30 22.71 -10.41 10.67
C ASN A 30 21.57 -11.03 9.86
N GLU A 31 20.32 -10.90 10.30
CA GLU A 31 19.17 -11.18 9.47
C GLU A 31 19.12 -10.19 8.29
N PRO A 32 19.37 -10.62 7.04
CA PRO A 32 19.18 -9.75 5.91
C PRO A 32 17.72 -9.29 5.95
N PRO A 33 17.45 -7.97 5.88
CA PRO A 33 16.10 -7.45 6.07
C PRO A 33 15.16 -8.27 5.18
N HIS A 34 14.18 -8.95 5.78
CA HIS A 34 13.21 -9.75 5.04
C HIS A 34 12.63 -8.88 3.94
N LYS A 35 13.18 -9.00 2.73
CA LYS A 35 12.81 -8.13 1.62
C LYS A 35 11.35 -8.46 1.37
N ARG A 36 10.47 -7.52 1.71
CA ARG A 36 9.05 -7.60 1.36
C ARG A 36 9.02 -8.00 -0.10
N ARG A 37 8.50 -9.20 -0.39
CA ARG A 37 8.43 -9.67 -1.78
C ARG A 37 7.66 -8.59 -2.52
N LYS A 38 8.32 -7.93 -3.47
CA LYS A 38 7.65 -6.95 -4.33
C LYS A 38 6.48 -7.72 -4.94
N HIS A 39 5.25 -7.34 -4.61
CA HIS A 39 4.06 -7.97 -5.18
C HIS A 39 4.27 -7.96 -6.70
N GLY A 40 4.26 -9.16 -7.29
CA GLY A 40 4.48 -9.33 -8.72
C GLY A 40 3.41 -8.54 -9.47
N GLY A 41 3.79 -7.38 -10.00
CA GLY A 41 2.94 -6.61 -10.87
C GLY A 41 2.59 -7.40 -12.13
N SER A 42 1.84 -6.77 -13.03
CA SER A 42 1.63 -7.36 -14.34
C SER A 42 2.95 -7.47 -15.10
N GLY A 43 3.56 -8.65 -15.09
CA GLY A 43 4.75 -8.93 -15.88
C GLY A 43 4.43 -9.01 -17.37
N GLU A 44 5.46 -8.79 -18.18
CA GLU A 44 5.47 -8.82 -19.66
C GLU A 44 4.75 -10.03 -20.30
N ARG A 45 4.56 -11.12 -19.54
CA ARG A 45 3.91 -12.35 -20.00
C ARG A 45 2.39 -12.39 -19.82
N ARG A 46 1.73 -11.29 -19.41
CA ARG A 46 0.26 -11.23 -19.41
C ARG A 46 -0.25 -11.13 -20.85
N SER A 47 -1.25 -11.94 -21.18
CA SER A 47 -1.97 -11.84 -22.46
C SER A 47 -2.52 -10.43 -22.65
N ALA A 48 -2.48 -9.93 -23.88
CA ALA A 48 -3.11 -8.67 -24.26
C ALA A 48 -4.59 -8.63 -23.82
N ASN A 49 -5.08 -7.43 -23.53
CA ASN A 49 -6.48 -7.25 -23.23
C ASN A 49 -7.31 -7.62 -24.47
N LYS A 50 -8.32 -8.47 -24.28
CA LYS A 50 -9.21 -8.86 -25.37
C LYS A 50 -10.26 -7.78 -25.52
N GLU A 51 -10.52 -7.36 -26.75
CA GLU A 51 -11.68 -6.52 -27.03
C GLU A 51 -12.94 -7.34 -26.73
N ARG A 52 -13.70 -6.89 -25.73
CA ARG A 52 -14.94 -7.54 -25.26
C ARG A 52 -16.15 -6.65 -25.47
N GLU A 53 -16.05 -5.66 -26.35
CA GLU A 53 -17.14 -4.73 -26.66
C GLU A 53 -17.66 -4.04 -25.39
N ARG A 54 -16.73 -3.56 -24.57
CA ARG A 54 -17.02 -3.06 -23.22
C ARG A 54 -18.16 -2.04 -23.21
N GLU A 55 -18.20 -1.18 -24.22
CA GLU A 55 -19.20 -0.13 -24.36
C GLU A 55 -20.60 -0.68 -24.66
N ILE A 56 -20.70 -1.65 -25.56
CA ILE A 56 -21.97 -2.26 -25.97
C ILE A 56 -22.59 -3.01 -24.79
N TRP A 57 -21.80 -3.83 -24.10
CA TRP A 57 -22.28 -4.57 -22.93
C TRP A 57 -22.60 -3.66 -21.76
N GLY A 58 -21.85 -2.57 -21.59
CA GLY A 58 -22.15 -1.53 -20.60
C GLY A 58 -23.51 -0.88 -20.85
N ALA A 59 -23.78 -0.46 -22.10
CA ALA A 59 -25.06 0.15 -22.47
C ALA A 59 -26.24 -0.82 -22.27
N ARG A 60 -26.06 -2.10 -22.66
CA ARG A 60 -27.07 -3.15 -22.43
C ARG A 60 -27.33 -3.38 -20.94
N LEU A 61 -26.27 -3.43 -20.13
CA LEU A 61 -26.40 -3.57 -18.67
C LEU A 61 -27.24 -2.44 -18.08
N MET A 62 -26.95 -1.19 -18.46
CA MET A 62 -27.71 -0.02 -18.00
C MET A 62 -29.16 -0.09 -18.44
N LYS A 63 -29.43 -0.42 -19.72
CA LYS A 63 -30.80 -0.54 -20.24
C LYS A 63 -31.62 -1.61 -19.50
N HIS A 64 -31.05 -2.79 -19.28
CA HIS A 64 -31.80 -3.93 -18.74
C HIS A 64 -32.12 -3.82 -17.24
N TYR A 65 -31.23 -3.23 -16.44
CA TYR A 65 -31.38 -3.18 -14.99
C TYR A 65 -31.71 -1.79 -14.45
N PHE A 66 -31.31 -0.72 -15.15
CA PHE A 66 -31.41 0.67 -14.68
C PHE A 66 -32.23 1.57 -15.60
N GLY A 67 -32.77 1.05 -16.71
CA GLY A 67 -33.67 1.80 -17.60
C GLY A 67 -35.04 2.06 -16.95
N GLU A 68 -35.85 2.90 -17.62
CA GLU A 68 -37.21 3.28 -17.18
C GLU A 68 -38.13 2.05 -16.99
N ASN A 69 -38.00 1.06 -17.87
CA ASN A 69 -38.69 -0.22 -17.79
C ASN A 69 -37.65 -1.36 -17.71
N PRO A 70 -37.12 -1.66 -16.51
CA PRO A 70 -36.08 -2.68 -16.36
C PRO A 70 -36.65 -4.06 -16.70
N THR A 71 -35.92 -4.83 -17.51
CA THR A 71 -36.30 -6.20 -17.89
C THR A 71 -36.15 -7.17 -16.72
N TYR A 72 -35.21 -6.90 -15.82
CA TYR A 72 -34.86 -7.77 -14.69
C TYR A 72 -35.01 -7.03 -13.37
N ASN A 73 -35.47 -7.76 -12.35
CA ASN A 73 -35.71 -7.21 -11.03
C ASN A 73 -34.42 -7.18 -10.18
N ASP A 74 -34.46 -6.47 -9.06
CA ASP A 74 -33.34 -6.36 -8.12
C ASP A 74 -32.83 -7.71 -7.58
N LYS A 75 -33.72 -8.70 -7.46
CA LYS A 75 -33.36 -10.06 -7.05
C LYS A 75 -32.47 -10.74 -8.09
N ASP A 76 -32.75 -10.53 -9.36
CA ASP A 76 -31.97 -11.08 -10.47
C ASP A 76 -30.61 -10.39 -10.58
N PHE A 77 -30.58 -9.07 -10.37
CA PHE A 77 -29.33 -8.31 -10.28
C PHE A 77 -28.44 -8.84 -9.14
N ARG A 78 -29.01 -9.02 -7.94
CA ARG A 78 -28.28 -9.60 -6.80
C ARG A 78 -27.76 -11.00 -7.08
N ARG A 79 -28.50 -11.84 -7.80
CA ARG A 79 -28.05 -13.19 -8.15
C ARG A 79 -26.89 -13.17 -9.14
N SER A 80 -26.97 -12.31 -10.16
CA SER A 80 -25.96 -12.22 -11.24
C SER A 80 -24.68 -11.52 -10.79
N PHE A 81 -24.79 -10.37 -10.12
CA PHE A 81 -23.65 -9.52 -9.73
C PHE A 81 -23.21 -9.73 -8.29
N ARG A 82 -23.98 -10.50 -7.50
CA ARG A 82 -23.71 -10.77 -6.07
C ARG A 82 -23.67 -9.48 -5.23
N MET A 83 -24.31 -8.42 -5.72
CA MET A 83 -24.30 -7.06 -5.17
C MET A 83 -25.72 -6.48 -5.16
N ARG A 84 -26.03 -5.62 -4.19
CA ARG A 84 -27.29 -4.85 -4.19
C ARG A 84 -27.23 -3.76 -5.26
N ARG A 85 -28.34 -3.54 -5.96
CA ARG A 85 -28.47 -2.53 -7.01
C ARG A 85 -28.13 -1.11 -6.53
N SER A 86 -28.65 -0.70 -5.38
CA SER A 86 -28.38 0.62 -4.80
C SER A 86 -26.90 0.87 -4.49
N LEU A 87 -26.18 -0.19 -4.09
CA LEU A 87 -24.74 -0.11 -3.84
C LEU A 87 -23.98 0.07 -5.16
N PHE A 88 -24.43 -0.57 -6.24
CA PHE A 88 -23.88 -0.36 -7.57
C PHE A 88 -24.08 1.08 -8.07
N GLU A 89 -25.25 1.68 -7.86
CA GLU A 89 -25.51 3.10 -8.19
C GLU A 89 -24.58 4.02 -7.39
N THR A 90 -24.44 3.78 -6.08
CA THR A 90 -23.54 4.56 -5.21
C THR A 90 -22.08 4.49 -5.68
N ILE A 91 -21.60 3.28 -6.02
CA ILE A 91 -20.25 3.09 -6.57
C ILE A 91 -20.11 3.73 -7.93
N SER A 92 -21.13 3.63 -8.78
CA SER A 92 -21.09 4.21 -10.13
C SER A 92 -20.94 5.72 -10.04
N THR A 93 -21.77 6.39 -9.23
CA THR A 93 -21.72 7.84 -9.02
C THR A 93 -20.39 8.28 -8.39
N SER A 94 -19.98 7.67 -7.27
CA SER A 94 -18.73 8.03 -6.59
C SER A 94 -17.47 7.71 -7.41
N GLY A 95 -17.51 6.66 -8.24
CA GLY A 95 -16.42 6.26 -9.11
C GLY A 95 -16.18 7.23 -10.27
N VAL A 96 -17.24 7.85 -10.81
CA VAL A 96 -17.07 8.90 -11.83
C VAL A 96 -16.33 10.09 -11.23
N ASP A 97 -16.65 10.48 -9.99
CA ASP A 97 -16.02 11.61 -9.31
C ASP A 97 -14.51 11.38 -9.10
N LEU A 98 -14.09 10.18 -8.70
CA LEU A 98 -12.68 9.83 -8.53
C LEU A 98 -11.92 9.73 -9.87
N VAL A 99 -12.55 9.17 -10.92
CA VAL A 99 -11.95 9.10 -12.26
C VAL A 99 -11.82 10.50 -12.86
N ASN A 100 -12.81 11.37 -12.69
CA ASN A 100 -12.77 12.76 -13.13
C ASN A 100 -11.72 13.56 -12.35
N ALA A 101 -11.63 13.37 -11.03
CA ALA A 101 -10.62 13.99 -10.16
C ALA A 101 -9.19 13.50 -10.43
N THR A 102 -9.01 12.31 -11.03
CA THR A 102 -7.70 11.78 -11.42
C THR A 102 -7.32 12.12 -12.86
N ARG A 103 -8.29 12.19 -13.79
CA ARG A 103 -8.09 12.69 -15.16
C ARG A 103 -7.76 14.19 -15.21
N GLY A 104 -8.15 14.96 -14.19
CA GLY A 104 -7.73 16.35 -14.00
C GLY A 104 -6.29 16.54 -13.49
N ARG A 105 -5.55 15.48 -13.13
CA ARG A 105 -4.17 15.58 -12.62
C ARG A 105 -3.11 15.45 -13.71
N ARG A 106 -3.24 16.17 -14.83
CA ARG A 106 -2.02 16.63 -15.52
C ARG A 106 -1.44 17.74 -14.65
N SER A 107 -0.36 17.41 -13.96
CA SER A 107 0.45 18.25 -13.08
C SER A 107 0.30 19.76 -13.31
N LEU A 108 -0.51 20.44 -12.49
CA LEU A 108 -0.58 21.90 -12.41
C LEU A 108 0.52 22.49 -11.50
N TYR A 109 1.53 21.70 -11.14
CA TYR A 109 2.72 22.21 -10.47
C TYR A 109 3.94 21.97 -11.36
N PRO A 110 4.69 23.01 -11.75
CA PRO A 110 6.03 22.79 -12.27
C PRO A 110 6.86 22.16 -11.14
N ARG A 111 7.62 21.11 -11.44
CA ARG A 111 8.61 20.60 -10.49
C ARG A 111 9.56 21.75 -10.16
N PRO A 112 9.76 22.12 -8.88
CA PRO A 112 10.81 23.07 -8.55
C PRO A 112 12.14 22.41 -8.91
N THR A 113 12.80 22.94 -9.94
CA THR A 113 14.22 22.64 -10.16
C THR A 113 14.96 23.15 -8.92
N PRO A 114 15.73 22.30 -8.23
CA PRO A 114 16.51 22.76 -7.09
C PRO A 114 17.51 23.84 -7.57
N PRO A 115 17.73 24.93 -6.81
CA PRO A 115 18.73 25.90 -7.17
C PRO A 115 20.11 25.24 -7.08
N CYS A 116 20.80 25.16 -8.23
CA CYS A 116 22.21 24.81 -8.29
C CYS A 116 23.00 25.76 -7.38
N THR A 117 23.35 25.31 -6.18
CA THR A 117 24.30 26.00 -5.31
C THR A 117 25.62 25.24 -5.36
N LEU A 118 26.49 25.73 -6.26
CA LEU A 118 27.85 26.13 -5.93
C LEU A 118 28.71 25.11 -5.12
N LEU A 119 29.25 24.11 -5.81
CA LEU A 119 30.58 23.60 -5.49
C LEU A 119 31.59 24.39 -6.34
N GLN A 120 32.06 25.50 -5.78
CA GLN A 120 33.40 25.99 -6.08
C GLN A 120 34.41 25.16 -5.28
N LEU A 121 35.60 25.00 -5.88
CA LEU A 121 36.87 24.56 -5.30
C LEU A 121 37.04 23.06 -5.00
N ILE A 122 37.57 22.31 -5.98
CA ILE A 122 38.86 21.60 -5.83
C ILE A 122 39.60 21.60 -7.20
N GLY A 123 40.77 22.27 -7.23
CA GLY A 123 41.95 21.84 -8.01
C GLY A 123 42.02 22.14 -9.51
N ALA A 124 42.40 23.37 -9.87
CA ALA A 124 43.24 23.58 -11.05
C ALA A 124 44.71 23.40 -10.62
N GLY A 125 45.43 22.52 -11.32
CA GLY A 125 46.86 22.24 -11.20
C GLY A 125 47.29 21.35 -12.34
#